data_AF-A0A975RY66-F1
#
_entry.id   AF-A0A975RY66-F1
#
_cell.length_a   1.000
_cell.length_b   1.000
_cell.length_c   1.000
_cell.angle_alpha   90.00
_cell.angle_beta   90.00
_cell.angle_gamma   90.00
#
_symmetry.space_group_name_H-M   'P 1'
#
loop_
_entity.id
_entity.type
_entity.pdbx_description
1 polymer ?
#
loop_
_entity_poly.entity_id
_entity_poly.type
_entity_poly.pdbx_seq_one_letter_code
_entity_poly.pdbx_strand_id
1 'polypeptide(L)' 'MKNPTFVAELQKRLGAPSSETVESLRLLKAFLKLAPGQRFEIIELVERLAADPADSDPTLC' A
#
# COMPACT_ATOMS: atom_id res chain seq x y z
N MET A 1 -21.65 6.16 13.91
CA MET A 1 -21.12 5.07 14.76
C MET A 1 -20.92 3.85 13.87
N LYS A 2 -19.68 3.37 13.66
CA LYS A 2 -19.45 2.17 12.85
C LYS A 2 -19.92 0.96 13.66
N ASN A 3 -20.96 0.27 13.20
CA ASN A 3 -21.46 -0.94 13.85
C ASN A 3 -20.30 -1.95 13.95
N PRO A 4 -19.82 -2.29 15.15
CA PRO A 4 -18.71 -3.25 15.34
C PRO A 4 -19.00 -4.58 14.63
N THR A 5 -20.28 -4.94 14.56
CA THR A 5 -20.85 -6.12 13.92
C THR A 5 -20.60 -6.19 12.42
N PHE A 6 -20.56 -5.04 11.72
CA PHE A 6 -20.42 -5.02 10.27
C PHE A 6 -19.00 -5.40 9.82
N VAL A 7 -17.99 -4.91 10.54
CA VAL A 7 -16.58 -5.23 10.25
C VAL A 7 -16.29 -6.70 10.54
N ALA A 8 -16.80 -7.23 11.66
CA ALA A 8 -16.64 -8.64 12.02
C ALA A 8 -17.35 -9.58 11.01
N GLU A 9 -18.56 -9.23 10.58
CA GLU A 9 -19.29 -10.01 9.57
C GLU A 9 -18.61 -9.98 8.19
N LEU A 10 -18.07 -8.82 7.79
CA LEU A 10 -17.27 -8.70 6.56
C LEU A 10 -16.00 -9.53 6.62
N GLN A 11 -15.26 -9.49 7.72
CA GLN A 11 -14.06 -10.31 7.91
C GLN A 11 -14.37 -11.81 7.87
N LYS A 12 -15.53 -12.21 8.40
CA LYS A 12 -15.98 -13.60 8.32
C LYS A 12 -16.28 -14.04 6.88
N ARG A 13 -16.79 -13.15 6.03
CA ARG A 13 -17.12 -13.42 4.62
C ARG A 13 -15.92 -13.33 3.67
N LEU A 14 -15.07 -12.34 3.87
CA LEU A 14 -13.95 -12.00 2.97
C LEU A 14 -12.60 -12.51 3.47
N GLY A 15 -12.53 -13.01 4.71
CA GLY A 15 -11.28 -13.37 5.37
C GLY A 15 -10.57 -12.17 6.01
N ALA A 16 -9.46 -12.45 6.69
CA ALA A 16 -8.57 -11.41 7.17
C ALA A 16 -7.68 -10.90 6.01
N PRO A 17 -7.41 -9.59 5.93
CA PRO A 17 -6.46 -9.07 4.95
C PRO A 17 -5.07 -9.66 5.19
N SER A 18 -4.31 -9.87 4.11
CA SER A 18 -2.91 -10.29 4.23
C SER A 18 -2.09 -9.22 4.97
N SER A 19 -0.98 -9.62 5.58
CA SER A 19 -0.06 -8.67 6.23
C SER A 19 0.40 -7.59 5.24
N GLU A 20 0.71 -7.98 4.01
CA GLU A 20 1.08 -7.08 2.92
C GLU A 20 -0.02 -6.06 2.60
N THR A 21 -1.28 -6.49 2.55
CA THR A 21 -2.43 -5.59 2.35
C THR A 21 -2.53 -4.58 3.49
N VAL A 22 -2.36 -5.03 4.74
CA VAL A 22 -2.42 -4.16 5.92
C VAL A 22 -1.30 -3.13 5.89
N GLU A 23 -0.07 -3.52 5.57
CA GLU A 23 1.05 -2.58 5.47
C GLU A 23 0.87 -1.58 4.32
N SER A 24 0.40 -2.05 3.16
CA SER A 24 0.09 -1.18 2.01
C SER A 24 -0.95 -0.12 2.35
N LEU A 25 -2.01 -0.50 3.09
CA LEU A 25 -3.02 0.45 3.57
C LEU A 25 -2.48 1.43 4.60
N ARG A 26 -1.53 1.03 5.45
CA ARG A 26 -0.87 1.95 6.39
C ARG A 26 -0.03 2.97 5.64
N LEU A 27 0.73 2.55 4.63
CA LEU A 27 1.51 3.43 3.77
C LEU A 27 0.61 4.42 3.04
N LEU A 28 -0.49 3.95 2.43
CA LEU A 28 -1.47 4.82 1.79
C LEU A 28 -2.06 5.84 2.77
N LYS A 29 -2.42 5.41 3.98
CA LYS A 29 -2.95 6.31 5.01
C LYS A 29 -1.94 7.38 5.44
N ALA A 30 -0.66 7.02 5.54
CA ALA A 30 0.41 7.97 5.85
C ALA A 30 0.61 8.97 4.70
N PHE A 31 0.64 8.47 3.46
CA PHE A 31 0.77 9.28 2.25
C PHE A 31 -0.35 10.34 2.14
N LEU A 32 -1.59 9.96 2.41
CA LEU A 32 -2.74 10.88 2.39
C LEU A 32 -2.67 12.00 3.45
N LYS A 33 -1.78 11.91 4.44
CA LYS A 33 -1.56 12.98 5.43
C LYS A 33 -0.51 14.00 4.99
N LEU A 34 0.28 13.68 3.98
CA LEU A 34 1.34 14.57 3.50
C LEU A 34 0.74 15.80 2.83
N ALA A 35 1.50 16.90 2.84
CA ALA A 35 1.16 18.10 2.09
C ALA A 35 1.24 17.81 0.57
N PRO A 36 0.49 18.53 -0.28
CA PRO A 36 0.49 18.29 -1.73
C PRO A 36 1.89 18.27 -2.37
N GLY A 37 2.80 19.15 -1.95
CA GLY A 37 4.18 19.18 -2.47
C GLY A 37 4.97 17.91 -2.14
N GLN A 38 4.88 17.42 -0.90
CA GLN A 38 5.57 16.20 -0.46
C GLN A 38 5.03 14.95 -1.18
N ARG A 39 3.74 14.93 -1.53
CA ARG A 39 3.16 13.82 -2.29
C ARG A 39 3.77 13.72 -3.68
N PHE A 40 3.98 14.86 -4.33
CA PHE A 40 4.55 14.91 -5.67
C PHE A 40 5.96 14.32 -5.70
N GLU A 41 6.81 14.74 -4.75
CA GLU A 41 8.19 14.22 -4.62
C GLU A 41 8.23 12.70 -4.41
N ILE A 42 7.35 12.16 -3.57
CA ILE A 42 7.27 10.72 -3.32
C ILE A 42 6.75 9.97 -4.54
N ILE A 43 5.72 10.49 -5.23
CA ILE A 43 5.21 9.88 -6.47
C ILE A 43 6.33 9.80 -7.49
N GLU A 44 7.05 10.89 -7.73
CA GLU A 44 8.16 10.93 -8.69
C GLU A 44 9.28 9.95 -8.31
N LEU A 45 9.60 9.81 -7.03
CA LEU A 45 10.57 8.81 -6.57
C LEU A 45 10.11 7.38 -6.86
N VAL A 46 8.86 7.05 -6.54
CA VAL A 46 8.28 5.72 -6.77
C VAL A 46 8.21 5.40 -8.26
N GLU A 47 7.79 6.35 -9.08
CA GLU A 47 7.72 6.19 -10.54
C GLU A 47 9.11 5.94 -11.14
N ARG A 48 10.14 6.67 -10.68
CA ARG A 48 11.52 6.41 -11.13
C ARG A 48 12.02 5.03 -10.73
N LEU A 49 11.75 4.58 -9.51
CA LEU A 49 12.13 3.24 -9.05
C LEU A 49 11.39 2.14 -9.81
N ALA A 50 10.11 2.35 -10.13
CA ALA A 50 9.32 1.40 -10.92
C ALA A 50 9.73 1.35 -12.40
N ALA A 51 10.24 2.46 -12.94
CA ALA A 51 10.73 2.56 -14.30
C ALA A 51 12.19 2.10 -14.46
N ASP A 52 12.94 1.94 -13.36
CA ASP A 52 14.32 1.44 -13.40
C ASP A 52 14.31 -0.08 -13.60
N PRO A 53 14.79 -0.61 -14.74
CA PRO A 53 14.81 -2.05 -15.02
C PRO A 53 15.79 -2.85 -14.15
N ALA A 54 16.49 -2.22 -13.20
CA ALA A 54 17.54 -2.82 -12.38
C ALA A 54 17.07 -3.97 -11.45
N ASP A 55 15.77 -4.19 -11.25
CA ASP A 55 15.24 -5.37 -10.55
C ASP A 55 15.04 -6.60 -11.47
N SER A 56 15.53 -6.54 -12.71
CA SER A 56 15.71 -7.72 -13.56
C SER A 56 17.08 -8.36 -13.27
N ASP A 57 17.37 -8.76 -12.03
CA ASP A 57 18.57 -9.53 -11.75
C ASP A 57 18.41 -10.97 -12.32
N PRO A 58 19.17 -11.35 -13.36
CA PRO A 58 19.06 -12.66 -14.00
C PRO A 58 19.95 -13.72 -13.33
N THR A 59 20.42 -13.51 -12.10
CA THR A 59 21.29 -14.47 -11.39
C THR A 59 20.56 -15.68 -10.78
N LEU A 60 19.30 -15.92 -11.13
CA LEU A 60 18.65 -17.24 -11.01
C LEU A 60 18.59 -17.93 -12.39
N CYS A 61 19.77 -18.28 -12.91
CA CYS A 61 19.97 -19.40 -13.84
C CYS A 61 20.46 -20.61 -13.06
#